data_AF-A0A3D1TJL4-F1
#
_entry.id   AF-A0A3D1TJL4-F1
#
_cell.length_a   1.000
_cell.length_b   1.000
_cell.length_c   1.000
_cell.angle_alpha   90.00
_cell.angle_beta   90.00
_cell.angle_gamma   90.00
#
_symmetry.space_group_name_H-M   'P 1'
#
loop_
_entity.id
_entity.type
_entity.pdbx_description
1 polymer ?
#
loop_
_entity_poly.entity_id
_entity_poly.type
_entity_poly.pdbx_seq_one_letter_code
_entity_poly.pdbx_strand_id
1 'polypeptide(L)'
;MSHGRFGTARVCHRVYGAVQGVGFRPWVYRLARECGLTGWVANDRGGVRLEVEGADAAVQEFCARLRTPPWPISIHSIESSWLSAVGYPRFEIRPSEAAGPGFGLVMPDISVCADCLRELFDPGDRRYGYPFLNCTHCGPRFSILRDLPYDRGNTAMAGFEMCADCRAEFENPADRRFHAQPIACPACGPHLTYLDATGNGLIVGDAAALDNAAALLSGGGILALKGLGGFQLMIDARSEPAVRRLRLRKQREAKPLAVMVMDRAMAAELVVLSSAAIAR
;
A
#
# COMPACT_ATOMS: atom_id res chain seq x y z
N MET A 1 5.38 -25.40 46.50
CA MET A 1 4.56 -26.47 45.93
C MET A 1 4.63 -26.37 44.41
N SER A 2 5.49 -27.19 43.85
CA SER A 2 5.83 -27.35 42.45
C SER A 2 4.63 -27.86 41.64
N HIS A 3 4.02 -26.99 40.83
CA HIS A 3 3.07 -27.41 39.79
C HIS A 3 3.82 -27.42 38.45
N GLY A 4 4.18 -28.62 38.00
CA GLY A 4 4.75 -28.81 36.67
C GLY A 4 3.76 -28.37 35.59
N ARG A 5 3.99 -27.19 35.01
CA ARG A 5 3.42 -26.81 33.71
C ARG A 5 4.43 -27.19 32.64
N PHE A 6 4.22 -28.31 31.98
CA PHE A 6 4.65 -28.46 30.58
C PHE A 6 3.74 -27.51 29.77
N GLY A 7 4.04 -26.22 29.77
CA GLY A 7 5.04 -25.60 28.90
C GLY A 7 4.37 -24.79 27.78
N THR A 8 3.03 -24.78 27.73
CA THR A 8 2.23 -24.00 26.78
C THR A 8 1.81 -22.67 27.39
N ALA A 9 2.12 -21.58 26.71
CA ALA A 9 1.70 -20.23 27.06
C ALA A 9 0.80 -19.66 25.96
N ARG A 10 -0.15 -18.82 26.36
CA ARG A 10 -0.95 -17.99 25.45
C ARG A 10 -0.80 -16.54 25.83
N VAL A 11 -0.56 -15.67 24.86
CA VAL A 11 -0.53 -14.22 25.06
C VAL A 11 -1.46 -13.54 24.08
N CYS A 12 -2.23 -12.59 24.58
CA CYS A 12 -3.01 -11.66 23.78
C CYS A 12 -2.26 -10.34 23.72
N HIS A 13 -2.06 -9.83 22.51
CA HIS A 13 -1.49 -8.51 22.26
C HIS A 13 -2.51 -7.60 21.60
N ARG A 14 -2.52 -6.34 22.06
CA ARG A 14 -3.13 -5.22 21.33
C ARG A 14 -2.02 -4.26 20.91
N VAL A 15 -1.88 -4.08 19.60
CA VAL A 15 -0.79 -3.34 18.97
C VAL A 15 -1.34 -2.04 18.40
N TYR A 16 -0.69 -0.93 18.75
CA TYR A 16 -1.03 0.41 18.30
C TYR A 16 0.10 1.02 17.47
N GLY A 17 -0.26 1.91 16.55
CA GLY A 17 0.66 2.60 15.66
C GLY A 17 0.21 2.51 14.20
N ALA A 18 1.14 2.76 13.28
CA ALA A 18 0.94 2.57 11.85
C ALA A 18 1.08 1.07 11.50
N VAL A 19 0.07 0.30 11.91
CA VAL A 19 0.03 -1.16 11.81
C VAL A 19 -1.09 -1.67 10.89
N GLN A 20 -1.91 -0.76 10.35
CA GLN A 20 -2.98 -1.11 9.42
C GLN A 20 -2.65 -0.65 8.00
N GLY A 21 -3.02 -1.47 7.01
CA GLY A 21 -2.69 -1.22 5.60
C GLY A 21 -1.21 -1.37 5.23
N VAL A 22 -0.36 -1.85 6.14
CA VAL A 22 1.11 -1.92 5.95
C VAL A 22 1.65 -3.36 5.84
N GLY A 23 0.78 -4.35 5.65
CA GLY A 23 1.18 -5.76 5.64
C GLY A 23 1.44 -6.39 7.01
N PHE A 24 0.98 -5.75 8.10
CA PHE A 24 1.16 -6.26 9.47
C PHE A 24 0.54 -7.64 9.69
N ARG A 25 -0.72 -7.84 9.30
CA ARG A 25 -1.43 -9.14 9.44
C ARG A 25 -0.67 -10.28 8.71
N PRO A 26 -0.28 -10.14 7.43
CA PRO A 26 0.64 -11.06 6.76
C PRO A 26 1.94 -11.35 7.50
N TRP A 27 2.59 -10.30 8.00
CA TRP A 27 3.87 -10.43 8.68
C TRP A 27 3.73 -11.19 10.01
N VAL A 28 2.74 -10.85 10.83
CA VAL A 28 2.42 -11.58 12.07
C VAL A 28 2.08 -13.05 11.77
N TYR A 29 1.31 -13.31 10.72
CA TYR A 29 0.99 -14.68 10.30
C TYR A 29 2.25 -15.49 9.99
N ARG A 30 3.19 -14.93 9.21
CA ARG A 30 4.47 -15.59 8.91
C ARG A 30 5.31 -15.77 10.17
N LEU A 31 5.43 -14.73 10.99
CA LEU A 31 6.17 -14.75 12.24
C LEU A 31 5.67 -15.84 13.19
N ALA A 32 4.35 -15.95 13.38
CA ALA A 32 3.75 -16.99 14.20
C ALA A 32 4.07 -18.39 13.67
N ARG A 33 3.99 -18.60 12.35
CA ARG A 33 4.33 -19.88 11.72
C ARG A 33 5.81 -20.25 11.84
N GLU A 34 6.70 -19.29 11.67
CA GLU A 34 8.15 -19.49 11.85
C GLU A 34 8.49 -19.89 13.28
N CYS A 35 7.77 -19.35 14.27
CA CYS A 35 7.90 -19.74 15.67
C CYS A 35 7.13 -21.02 16.03
N GLY A 36 6.40 -21.64 15.10
CA GLY A 36 5.58 -22.83 15.37
C GLY A 36 4.38 -22.59 16.28
N LEU A 37 3.83 -21.37 16.28
CA LEU A 37 2.71 -20.95 17.13
C LEU A 37 1.36 -21.05 16.40
N THR A 38 0.29 -21.25 17.17
CA THR A 38 -1.10 -21.19 16.72
C THR A 38 -1.80 -19.96 17.29
N GLY A 39 -2.98 -19.57 16.77
CA GLY A 39 -3.66 -18.36 17.22
C GLY A 39 -4.31 -17.56 16.10
N TRP A 40 -4.35 -16.24 16.23
CA TRP A 40 -4.99 -15.39 15.23
C TRP A 40 -4.53 -13.94 15.29
N VAL A 41 -4.79 -13.21 14.20
CA VAL A 41 -4.62 -11.75 14.11
C VAL A 41 -5.82 -11.11 13.39
N ALA A 42 -6.30 -9.97 13.88
CA ALA A 42 -7.38 -9.19 13.28
C ALA A 42 -7.14 -7.69 13.45
N ASN A 43 -7.57 -6.87 12.48
CA ASN A 43 -7.62 -5.43 12.71
C ASN A 43 -8.86 -5.10 13.56
N ASP A 44 -8.75 -4.06 14.39
CA ASP A 44 -9.92 -3.38 14.95
C ASP A 44 -9.86 -1.87 14.60
N ARG A 45 -10.80 -1.07 15.10
CA ARG A 45 -10.83 0.37 14.79
C ARG A 45 -9.59 1.15 15.27
N GLY A 46 -8.93 0.70 16.33
CA GLY A 46 -7.81 1.38 16.98
C GLY A 46 -6.43 0.83 16.62
N GLY A 47 -6.34 -0.40 16.11
CA GLY A 47 -5.06 -1.06 15.88
C GLY A 47 -5.22 -2.50 15.41
N VAL A 48 -4.37 -3.38 15.95
CA VAL A 48 -4.40 -4.82 15.66
C VAL A 48 -4.49 -5.59 16.97
N ARG A 49 -5.35 -6.61 17.00
CA ARG A 49 -5.36 -7.61 18.07
C ARG A 49 -4.86 -8.94 17.53
N LEU A 50 -4.10 -9.63 18.36
CA LEU A 50 -3.62 -10.97 18.03
C LEU A 50 -3.47 -11.80 19.30
N GLU A 51 -3.69 -13.10 19.14
CA GLU A 51 -3.32 -14.09 20.15
C GLU A 51 -2.35 -15.08 19.54
N VAL A 52 -1.33 -15.46 20.29
CA VAL A 52 -0.46 -16.59 19.96
C VAL A 52 -0.44 -17.58 21.12
N GLU A 53 -0.39 -18.85 20.78
CA GLU A 53 -0.34 -19.97 21.71
C GLU A 53 0.70 -20.99 21.25
N GLY A 54 1.45 -21.55 22.19
CA GLY A 54 2.43 -22.60 21.92
C GLY A 54 3.43 -22.73 23.06
N ALA A 55 4.58 -23.34 22.78
CA ALA A 55 5.65 -23.49 23.78
C ALA A 55 6.10 -22.12 24.32
N ASP A 56 6.30 -21.99 25.63
CA ASP A 56 6.64 -20.73 26.29
C ASP A 56 7.83 -20.03 25.62
N ALA A 57 8.92 -20.78 25.35
CA ALA A 57 10.10 -20.25 24.66
C ALA A 57 9.78 -19.69 23.26
N ALA A 58 8.90 -20.34 22.50
CA ALA A 58 8.47 -19.87 21.18
C ALA A 58 7.61 -18.62 21.27
N VAL A 59 6.75 -18.51 22.29
CA VAL A 59 5.96 -17.31 22.56
C VAL A 59 6.87 -16.14 22.97
N GLN A 60 7.89 -16.37 23.80
CA GLN A 60 8.85 -15.32 24.16
C GLN A 60 9.64 -14.83 22.93
N GLU A 61 10.07 -15.74 22.05
CA GLU A 61 10.75 -15.39 20.80
C GLU A 61 9.84 -14.56 19.88
N PHE A 62 8.58 -14.96 19.72
CA PHE A 62 7.59 -14.20 18.98
C PHE A 62 7.42 -12.78 19.56
N CYS A 63 7.28 -12.65 20.88
CA CYS A 63 7.16 -11.35 21.56
C CYS A 63 8.37 -10.44 21.35
N ALA A 64 9.58 -11.02 21.31
CA ALA A 64 10.81 -10.27 21.06
C ALA A 64 10.85 -9.74 19.62
N ARG A 65 10.60 -10.61 18.63
CA ARG A 65 10.56 -10.26 17.21
C ARG A 65 9.40 -9.32 16.85
N LEU A 66 8.28 -9.40 17.57
CA LEU A 66 7.13 -8.51 17.37
C LEU A 66 7.52 -7.03 17.56
N ARG A 67 8.51 -6.73 18.39
CA ARG A 67 8.96 -5.36 18.70
C ARG A 67 9.85 -4.74 17.62
N THR A 68 10.34 -5.52 16.67
CA THR A 68 11.24 -5.08 15.60
C THR A 68 10.67 -5.38 14.22
N PRO A 69 9.51 -4.79 13.88
CA PRO A 69 8.84 -5.10 12.63
C PRO A 69 9.59 -4.52 11.41
N PRO A 70 9.43 -5.11 10.22
CA PRO A 70 9.98 -4.55 8.99
C PRO A 70 9.23 -3.28 8.57
N TRP A 71 9.91 -2.37 7.89
CA TRP A 71 9.28 -1.21 7.24
C TRP A 71 8.21 -1.68 6.21
N PRO A 72 7.05 -1.00 6.07
CA PRO A 72 6.65 0.29 6.64
C PRO A 72 5.89 0.21 7.98
N ILE A 73 5.94 -0.92 8.68
CA ILE A 73 5.24 -1.09 9.96
C ILE A 73 5.92 -0.22 11.03
N SER A 74 5.14 0.59 11.74
CA SER A 74 5.60 1.33 12.92
C SER A 74 4.70 1.04 14.11
N ILE A 75 5.26 0.36 15.12
CA ILE A 75 4.58 0.06 16.37
C ILE A 75 4.93 1.16 17.38
N HIS A 76 3.90 1.78 17.97
CA HIS A 76 4.06 2.78 19.03
C HIS A 76 3.94 2.17 20.43
N SER A 77 3.00 1.24 20.61
CA SER A 77 2.81 0.53 21.88
C SER A 77 2.20 -0.85 21.66
N ILE A 78 2.49 -1.74 22.61
CA ILE A 78 1.91 -3.10 22.68
C ILE A 78 1.40 -3.31 24.09
N GLU A 79 0.10 -3.50 24.23
CA GLU A 79 -0.52 -4.00 25.47
C GLU A 79 -0.55 -5.53 25.40
N SER A 80 -0.21 -6.20 26.51
CA SER A 80 -0.06 -7.65 26.53
C SER A 80 -0.77 -8.25 27.73
N SER A 81 -1.40 -9.41 27.57
CA SER A 81 -2.03 -10.15 28.65
C SER A 81 -1.79 -11.65 28.45
N TRP A 82 -1.22 -12.28 29.48
CA TRP A 82 -1.01 -13.73 29.50
C TRP A 82 -2.29 -14.45 29.89
N LEU A 83 -2.65 -15.48 29.14
CA LEU A 83 -3.92 -16.18 29.25
C LEU A 83 -3.69 -17.70 29.37
N SER A 84 -4.70 -18.42 29.85
CA SER A 84 -4.70 -19.89 29.82
C SER A 84 -4.81 -20.39 28.38
N ALA A 85 -4.05 -21.41 27.99
CA ALA A 85 -4.14 -22.00 26.65
C ALA A 85 -5.56 -22.55 26.34
N VAL A 86 -5.97 -22.46 25.08
CA VAL A 86 -7.29 -22.88 24.57
C VAL A 86 -7.21 -23.92 23.44
N GLY A 87 -6.01 -24.24 22.96
CA GLY A 87 -5.78 -25.28 21.97
C GLY A 87 -6.10 -24.84 20.53
N TYR A 88 -5.63 -23.67 20.10
CA TYR A 88 -5.86 -23.24 18.71
C TYR A 88 -5.27 -24.24 17.70
N PRO A 89 -6.02 -24.66 16.67
CA PRO A 89 -5.55 -25.68 15.74
C PRO A 89 -4.53 -25.16 14.71
N ARG A 90 -4.53 -23.86 14.44
CA ARG A 90 -3.64 -23.17 13.49
C ARG A 90 -3.58 -21.69 13.80
N PHE A 91 -2.68 -20.97 13.12
CA PHE A 91 -2.68 -19.51 13.11
C PHE A 91 -3.51 -18.96 11.94
N GLU A 92 -4.37 -17.97 12.17
CA GLU A 92 -5.29 -17.44 11.17
C GLU A 92 -5.33 -15.90 11.11
N ILE A 93 -5.52 -15.33 9.92
CA ILE A 93 -5.93 -13.93 9.79
C ILE A 93 -7.45 -13.89 9.81
N ARG A 94 -8.02 -13.36 10.89
CA ARG A 94 -9.47 -13.28 11.09
C ARG A 94 -10.07 -12.01 10.45
N PRO A 95 -11.38 -12.01 10.17
CA PRO A 95 -12.10 -10.79 9.77
C PRO A 95 -11.87 -9.66 10.78
N SER A 96 -11.79 -8.44 10.27
CA SER A 96 -11.61 -7.28 11.14
C SER A 96 -12.87 -7.00 11.96
N GLU A 97 -12.66 -6.45 13.15
CA GLU A 97 -13.73 -6.09 14.05
C GLU A 97 -14.05 -4.59 13.95
N ALA A 98 -15.32 -4.26 13.68
CA ALA A 98 -15.76 -2.87 13.52
C ALA A 98 -15.66 -2.04 14.81
N ALA A 99 -15.66 -2.71 15.98
CA ALA A 99 -15.57 -2.10 17.28
C ALA A 99 -14.15 -2.23 17.87
N GLY A 100 -13.67 -1.19 18.53
CA GLY A 100 -12.41 -1.18 19.24
C GLY A 100 -12.11 0.19 19.83
N PRO A 101 -11.42 0.30 20.98
CA PRO A 101 -11.05 1.59 21.54
C PRO A 101 -10.02 2.32 20.67
N GLY A 102 -10.22 3.63 20.47
CA GLY A 102 -9.27 4.53 19.81
C GLY A 102 -9.48 4.72 18.31
N PHE A 103 -8.63 5.56 17.72
CA PHE A 103 -8.54 5.79 16.28
C PHE A 103 -7.21 5.26 15.78
N GLY A 104 -7.23 4.30 14.86
CA GLY A 104 -6.03 3.74 14.26
C GLY A 104 -5.23 4.79 13.48
N LEU A 105 -3.91 4.71 13.55
CA LEU A 105 -3.04 5.54 12.71
C LEU A 105 -3.00 4.97 11.29
N VAL A 106 -3.32 5.81 10.31
CA VAL A 106 -3.31 5.44 8.90
C VAL A 106 -2.01 5.94 8.29
N MET A 107 -1.29 5.05 7.61
CA MET A 107 -0.08 5.44 6.90
C MET A 107 -0.39 6.35 5.70
N PRO A 108 0.51 7.30 5.38
CA PRO A 108 0.43 8.04 4.14
C PRO A 108 0.57 7.09 2.94
N ASP A 109 0.22 7.59 1.76
CA ASP A 109 0.47 6.87 0.51
C ASP A 109 1.97 6.66 0.30
N ILE A 110 2.34 5.51 -0.25
CA ILE A 110 3.73 5.10 -0.44
C ILE A 110 4.00 4.96 -1.94
N SER A 111 5.12 5.52 -2.42
CA SER A 111 5.57 5.36 -3.81
C SER A 111 5.73 3.90 -4.19
N VAL A 112 5.60 3.58 -5.49
CA VAL A 112 5.79 2.23 -6.02
C VAL A 112 7.14 1.64 -5.58
N CYS A 113 7.13 0.41 -5.07
CA CYS A 113 8.36 -0.28 -4.69
C CYS A 113 9.11 -0.83 -5.90
N ALA A 114 10.41 -1.09 -5.77
CA ALA A 114 11.26 -1.60 -6.84
C ALA A 114 10.73 -2.91 -7.48
N ASP A 115 10.16 -3.80 -6.68
CA ASP A 115 9.60 -5.05 -7.19
C ASP A 115 8.34 -4.84 -8.03
N CYS A 116 7.44 -3.94 -7.61
CA CYS A 116 6.29 -3.58 -8.44
C CYS A 116 6.74 -2.82 -9.70
N LEU A 117 7.77 -1.98 -9.61
CA LEU A 117 8.29 -1.29 -10.78
C LEU A 117 8.85 -2.28 -11.82
N ARG A 118 9.50 -3.36 -11.35
CA ARG A 118 9.97 -4.46 -12.22
C ARG A 118 8.83 -5.15 -12.94
N GLU A 119 7.80 -5.57 -12.21
CA GLU A 119 6.59 -6.22 -12.77
C GLU A 119 5.86 -5.29 -13.74
N LEU A 120 5.79 -3.98 -13.46
CA LEU A 120 5.14 -3.00 -14.33
C LEU A 120 5.75 -2.97 -15.73
N PHE A 121 7.06 -3.19 -15.83
CA PHE A 121 7.82 -3.12 -17.07
C PHE A 121 8.26 -4.49 -17.61
N ASP A 122 7.82 -5.60 -17.00
CA ASP A 122 8.10 -6.95 -17.49
C ASP A 122 6.99 -7.42 -18.44
N PRO A 123 7.26 -7.61 -19.75
CA PRO A 123 6.26 -8.08 -20.71
C PRO A 123 5.69 -9.47 -20.40
N GLY A 124 6.39 -10.28 -19.59
CA GLY A 124 5.93 -11.59 -19.13
C GLY A 124 5.00 -11.52 -17.91
N ASP A 125 4.90 -10.39 -17.22
CA ASP A 125 4.04 -10.23 -16.07
C ASP A 125 2.60 -9.91 -16.49
N ARG A 126 1.62 -10.52 -15.81
CA ARG A 126 0.19 -10.28 -16.04
C ARG A 126 -0.26 -8.84 -15.76
N ARG A 127 0.58 -8.05 -15.11
CA ARG A 127 0.36 -6.63 -14.80
C ARG A 127 1.29 -5.70 -15.57
N TYR A 128 1.90 -6.18 -16.65
CA TYR A 128 2.65 -5.35 -17.59
C TYR A 128 1.84 -4.12 -18.01
N GLY A 129 2.42 -2.93 -17.83
CA GLY A 129 1.79 -1.66 -18.17
C GLY A 129 0.56 -1.26 -17.34
N TYR A 130 0.22 -1.99 -16.27
CA TYR A 130 -0.99 -1.73 -15.48
C TYR A 130 -0.82 -0.54 -14.50
N PRO A 131 -1.54 0.59 -14.69
CA PRO A 131 -1.24 1.85 -14.00
C PRO A 131 -1.52 1.86 -12.49
N PHE A 132 -2.33 0.92 -12.00
CA PHE A 132 -2.78 0.86 -10.60
C PHE A 132 -2.10 -0.26 -9.79
N LEU A 133 -0.99 -0.78 -10.33
CA LEU A 133 -0.17 -1.81 -9.69
C LEU A 133 0.29 -1.38 -8.29
N ASN A 134 0.07 -2.25 -7.30
CA ASN A 134 0.58 -2.08 -5.95
C ASN A 134 0.74 -3.45 -5.24
N CYS A 135 1.31 -3.41 -4.04
CA CYS A 135 1.44 -4.55 -3.14
C CYS A 135 1.23 -4.11 -1.68
N THR A 136 1.48 -5.01 -0.72
CA THR A 136 1.39 -4.71 0.72
C THR A 136 2.38 -3.63 1.18
N HIS A 137 3.52 -3.45 0.49
CA HIS A 137 4.57 -2.50 0.85
C HIS A 137 4.49 -1.13 0.15
N CYS A 138 3.65 -0.96 -0.89
CA CYS A 138 3.57 0.28 -1.65
C CYS A 138 2.15 0.61 -2.13
N GLY A 139 1.97 1.80 -2.71
CA GLY A 139 0.73 2.27 -3.30
C GLY A 139 -0.15 3.07 -2.34
N PRO A 140 -1.40 3.35 -2.74
CA PRO A 140 -2.29 4.20 -1.98
C PRO A 140 -2.71 3.55 -0.66
N ARG A 141 -2.84 4.38 0.38
CA ARG A 141 -3.26 4.04 1.73
C ARG A 141 -4.30 5.04 2.18
N PHE A 142 -3.88 6.14 2.77
CA PHE A 142 -4.76 7.20 3.25
C PHE A 142 -5.70 7.71 2.16
N SER A 143 -5.19 7.97 0.95
CA SER A 143 -5.98 8.55 -0.15
C SER A 143 -7.19 7.73 -0.60
N ILE A 144 -7.18 6.42 -0.35
CA ILE A 144 -8.26 5.52 -0.75
C ILE A 144 -9.08 5.00 0.43
N LEU A 145 -8.69 5.31 1.67
CA LEU A 145 -9.40 4.83 2.84
C LEU A 145 -10.69 5.60 3.04
N ARG A 146 -11.80 4.89 3.28
CA ARG A 146 -13.10 5.48 3.62
C ARG A 146 -13.36 5.40 5.12
N ASP A 147 -13.03 4.28 5.75
CA ASP A 147 -13.15 4.09 7.20
C ASP A 147 -12.18 3.01 7.72
N LEU A 148 -12.03 2.92 9.04
CA LEU A 148 -11.32 1.83 9.72
C LEU A 148 -12.33 0.79 10.22
N PRO A 149 -11.95 -0.51 10.31
CA PRO A 149 -10.61 -1.06 10.08
C PRO A 149 -10.18 -1.07 8.60
N TYR A 150 -8.86 -1.07 8.35
CA TYR A 150 -8.30 -1.06 6.99
C TYR A 150 -8.52 -2.41 6.31
N ASP A 151 -9.62 -2.51 5.58
CA ASP A 151 -9.99 -3.63 4.72
C ASP A 151 -10.55 -3.13 3.40
N ARG A 152 -10.50 -3.98 2.36
CA ARG A 152 -10.91 -3.63 0.99
C ARG A 152 -12.30 -2.98 0.95
N GLY A 153 -13.26 -3.53 1.69
CA GLY A 153 -14.64 -3.03 1.78
C GLY A 153 -14.74 -1.58 2.31
N ASN A 154 -13.77 -1.15 3.11
CA ASN A 154 -13.68 0.20 3.67
C ASN A 154 -12.75 1.11 2.85
N THR A 155 -12.46 0.77 1.60
CA THR A 155 -11.63 1.59 0.70
C THR A 155 -12.36 1.95 -0.60
N ALA A 156 -11.77 2.83 -1.41
CA ALA A 156 -12.21 3.09 -2.77
C ALA A 156 -12.20 1.82 -3.66
N MET A 157 -11.48 0.77 -3.25
CA MET A 157 -11.41 -0.51 -3.96
C MET A 157 -12.63 -1.42 -3.71
N ALA A 158 -13.56 -1.04 -2.83
CA ALA A 158 -14.74 -1.84 -2.50
C ALA A 158 -15.64 -2.13 -3.71
N GLY A 159 -15.67 -1.24 -4.72
CA GLY A 159 -16.44 -1.42 -5.94
C GLY A 159 -15.77 -2.30 -7.00
N PHE A 160 -14.54 -2.77 -6.76
CA PHE A 160 -13.78 -3.61 -7.69
C PHE A 160 -13.69 -5.01 -7.11
N GLU A 161 -14.46 -5.96 -7.64
CA GLU A 161 -14.40 -7.35 -7.17
C GLU A 161 -13.09 -8.02 -7.63
N MET A 162 -12.45 -8.81 -6.75
CA MET A 162 -11.22 -9.52 -7.12
C MET A 162 -11.53 -10.68 -8.07
N CYS A 163 -10.86 -10.73 -9.22
CA CYS A 163 -10.86 -11.93 -10.07
C CYS A 163 -10.20 -13.13 -9.37
N ALA A 164 -10.35 -14.32 -9.94
CA ALA A 164 -9.79 -15.56 -9.39
C ALA A 164 -8.27 -15.48 -9.13
N ASP A 165 -7.50 -14.93 -10.05
CA ASP A 165 -6.03 -14.84 -9.90
C ASP A 165 -5.62 -13.86 -8.79
N CYS A 166 -6.27 -12.70 -8.71
CA CYS A 166 -6.03 -11.75 -7.62
C CYS A 166 -6.45 -12.36 -6.27
N ARG A 167 -7.54 -13.13 -6.23
CA ARG A 167 -7.96 -13.82 -5.01
C ARG A 167 -6.94 -14.88 -4.58
N ALA A 168 -6.42 -15.66 -5.53
CA ALA A 168 -5.39 -16.66 -5.26
C ALA A 168 -4.12 -16.04 -4.65
N GLU A 169 -3.64 -14.91 -5.20
CA GLU A 169 -2.50 -14.18 -4.62
C GLU A 169 -2.84 -13.54 -3.27
N PHE A 170 -4.05 -13.03 -3.09
CA PHE A 170 -4.50 -12.41 -1.83
C PHE A 170 -4.56 -13.43 -0.68
N GLU A 171 -4.94 -14.67 -0.97
CA GLU A 171 -5.12 -15.75 0.01
C GLU A 171 -3.85 -16.60 0.21
N ASN A 172 -2.87 -16.55 -0.71
CA ASN A 172 -1.64 -17.33 -0.64
C ASN A 172 -0.58 -16.68 0.29
N PRO A 173 -0.21 -17.29 1.43
CA PRO A 173 0.77 -16.72 2.36
C PRO A 173 2.20 -16.59 1.81
N ALA A 174 2.53 -17.34 0.76
CA ALA A 174 3.81 -17.26 0.08
C ALA A 174 3.85 -16.13 -0.96
N ASP A 175 2.70 -15.57 -1.33
CA ASP A 175 2.64 -14.46 -2.27
C ASP A 175 2.93 -13.12 -1.56
N ARG A 176 3.65 -12.25 -2.25
CA ARG A 176 3.95 -10.89 -1.76
C ARG A 176 2.69 -10.02 -1.60
N ARG A 177 1.60 -10.36 -2.29
CA ARG A 177 0.30 -9.70 -2.22
C ARG A 177 -0.67 -10.36 -1.24
N PHE A 178 -0.20 -11.29 -0.40
CA PHE A 178 -0.99 -11.86 0.68
C PHE A 178 -1.64 -10.76 1.54
N HIS A 179 -2.96 -10.73 1.59
CA HIS A 179 -3.80 -9.67 2.20
C HIS A 179 -3.52 -8.22 1.74
N ALA A 180 -3.00 -8.00 0.53
CA ALA A 180 -2.95 -6.67 -0.07
C ALA A 180 -4.37 -6.18 -0.37
N GLN A 181 -4.96 -5.39 0.53
CA GLN A 181 -6.34 -4.90 0.37
C GLN A 181 -6.62 -4.19 -0.96
N PRO A 182 -5.70 -3.37 -1.51
CA PRO A 182 -5.90 -2.72 -2.80
C PRO A 182 -5.39 -3.54 -4.00
N ILE A 183 -5.18 -4.87 -3.86
CA ILE A 183 -4.79 -5.73 -4.96
C ILE A 183 -5.78 -5.61 -6.14
N ALA A 184 -5.23 -5.50 -7.34
CA ALA A 184 -5.97 -5.46 -8.58
C ALA A 184 -5.08 -5.89 -9.76
N CYS A 185 -5.69 -6.09 -10.91
CA CYS A 185 -5.04 -6.35 -12.20
C CYS A 185 -5.92 -5.78 -13.33
N PRO A 186 -5.46 -5.81 -14.59
CA PRO A 186 -6.26 -5.33 -15.72
C PRO A 186 -7.64 -6.00 -15.87
N ALA A 187 -7.86 -7.19 -15.32
CA ALA A 187 -9.16 -7.86 -15.44
C ALA A 187 -10.20 -7.41 -14.40
N CYS A 188 -9.77 -6.86 -13.27
CA CYS A 188 -10.64 -6.68 -12.10
C CYS A 188 -10.48 -5.33 -11.40
N GLY A 189 -9.61 -4.47 -11.93
CA GLY A 189 -9.23 -3.21 -11.34
C GLY A 189 -9.77 -1.99 -12.06
N PRO A 190 -9.43 -0.79 -11.57
CA PRO A 190 -9.67 0.45 -12.30
C PRO A 190 -8.87 0.50 -13.61
N HIS A 191 -9.41 1.25 -14.57
CA HIS A 191 -8.75 1.59 -15.83
C HIS A 191 -8.69 3.10 -16.00
N LEU A 192 -7.70 3.54 -16.77
CA LEU A 192 -7.60 4.92 -17.21
C LEU A 192 -8.66 5.22 -18.26
N THR A 193 -9.12 6.47 -18.22
CA THR A 193 -9.87 7.10 -19.27
C THR A 193 -9.19 8.39 -19.65
N TYR A 194 -9.20 8.68 -20.95
CA TYR A 194 -8.75 9.96 -21.49
C TYR A 194 -9.97 10.73 -22.01
N LEU A 195 -10.03 12.01 -21.67
CA LEU A 195 -11.04 12.94 -22.16
C LEU A 195 -10.33 14.08 -22.89
N ASP A 196 -10.77 14.34 -24.11
CA ASP A 196 -10.29 15.51 -24.84
C ASP A 196 -10.85 16.83 -24.25
N ALA A 197 -10.39 17.96 -24.80
CA ALA A 197 -10.81 19.28 -24.35
C ALA A 197 -12.29 19.60 -24.63
N THR A 198 -12.97 18.80 -25.45
CA THR A 198 -14.40 18.98 -25.77
C THR A 198 -15.30 18.21 -24.80
N GLY A 199 -14.73 17.29 -24.02
CA GLY A 199 -15.46 16.42 -23.10
C GLY A 199 -16.19 15.25 -23.78
N ASN A 200 -16.15 15.17 -25.11
CA ASN A 200 -16.86 14.15 -25.90
C ASN A 200 -15.94 13.02 -26.42
N GLY A 201 -14.62 13.24 -26.47
CA GLY A 201 -13.64 12.24 -26.89
C GLY A 201 -13.21 11.31 -25.75
N LEU A 202 -14.14 10.51 -25.21
CA LEU A 202 -13.83 9.51 -24.19
C LEU A 202 -13.12 8.31 -24.82
N ILE A 203 -11.85 8.14 -24.48
CA ILE A 203 -11.06 6.95 -24.80
C ILE A 203 -10.94 6.12 -23.53
N VAL A 204 -11.35 4.86 -23.61
CA VAL A 204 -11.29 3.89 -22.50
C VAL A 204 -10.18 2.88 -22.78
N GLY A 205 -9.35 2.62 -21.78
CA GLY A 205 -8.28 1.62 -21.85
C GLY A 205 -6.92 2.23 -21.55
N ASP A 206 -6.12 1.49 -20.77
CA ASP A 206 -4.89 2.02 -20.17
C ASP A 206 -3.87 2.47 -21.22
N ALA A 207 -3.54 1.60 -22.18
CA ALA A 207 -2.57 1.91 -23.23
C ALA A 207 -3.01 3.10 -24.09
N ALA A 208 -4.24 3.08 -24.60
CA ALA A 208 -4.75 4.15 -25.46
C ALA A 208 -4.85 5.49 -24.72
N ALA A 209 -5.24 5.49 -23.44
CA ALA A 209 -5.28 6.71 -22.63
C ALA A 209 -3.87 7.29 -22.40
N LEU A 210 -2.88 6.43 -22.13
CA LEU A 210 -1.49 6.83 -21.95
C LEU A 210 -0.87 7.36 -23.25
N ASP A 211 -1.11 6.70 -24.39
CA ASP A 211 -0.61 7.12 -25.70
C ASP A 211 -1.16 8.51 -26.08
N ASN A 212 -2.46 8.74 -25.86
CA ASN A 212 -3.07 10.05 -26.12
C ASN A 212 -2.54 11.13 -25.17
N ALA A 213 -2.35 10.81 -23.89
CA ALA A 213 -1.74 11.72 -22.93
C ALA A 213 -0.30 12.10 -23.33
N ALA A 214 0.50 11.12 -23.77
CA ALA A 214 1.87 11.34 -24.23
C ALA A 214 1.91 12.17 -25.52
N ALA A 215 1.03 11.88 -26.48
CA ALA A 215 0.89 12.66 -27.72
C ALA A 215 0.48 14.11 -27.44
N LEU A 216 -0.47 14.33 -26.52
CA LEU A 216 -0.90 15.67 -26.12
C LEU A 216 0.26 16.48 -25.51
N LEU A 217 1.03 15.87 -24.59
CA LEU A 217 2.16 16.54 -23.95
C LEU A 217 3.28 16.86 -24.94
N SER A 218 3.59 15.90 -25.82
CA SER A 218 4.60 16.08 -26.88
C SER A 218 4.19 17.14 -27.92
N GLY A 219 2.89 17.29 -28.16
CA GLY A 219 2.31 18.36 -28.97
C GLY A 219 2.23 19.73 -28.26
N GLY A 220 2.76 19.85 -27.04
CA GLY A 220 2.74 21.10 -26.26
C GLY A 220 1.37 21.42 -25.65
N GLY A 221 0.50 20.43 -25.48
CA GLY A 221 -0.79 20.53 -24.80
C GLY A 221 -0.66 20.62 -23.28
N ILE A 222 -1.81 20.81 -22.60
CA ILE A 222 -1.91 20.80 -21.13
C ILE A 222 -2.80 19.62 -20.75
N LEU A 223 -2.26 18.65 -20.00
CA LEU A 223 -2.99 17.49 -19.50
C LEU A 223 -3.42 17.71 -18.05
N ALA A 224 -4.67 17.37 -17.72
CA ALA A 224 -5.10 17.23 -16.33
C ALA A 224 -5.03 15.75 -15.93
N LEU A 225 -4.05 15.37 -15.12
CA LEU A 225 -3.86 13.99 -14.65
C LEU A 225 -4.44 13.83 -13.24
N LYS A 226 -5.32 12.85 -13.05
CA LYS A 226 -5.80 12.45 -11.72
C LYS A 226 -4.73 11.60 -11.03
N GLY A 227 -4.05 12.18 -10.04
CA GLY A 227 -3.19 11.45 -9.11
C GLY A 227 -3.94 10.99 -7.85
N LEU A 228 -3.19 10.45 -6.87
CA LEU A 228 -3.75 9.99 -5.59
C LEU A 228 -4.37 11.13 -4.76
N GLY A 229 -3.70 12.29 -4.71
CA GLY A 229 -4.12 13.46 -3.94
C GLY A 229 -5.00 14.45 -4.70
N GLY A 230 -5.50 14.10 -5.88
CA GLY A 230 -6.28 14.98 -6.75
C GLY A 230 -5.65 15.22 -8.12
N PHE A 231 -6.14 16.23 -8.83
CA PHE A 231 -5.69 16.54 -10.19
C PHE A 231 -4.44 17.41 -10.22
N GLN A 232 -3.53 17.09 -11.14
CA GLN A 232 -2.36 17.90 -11.47
C GLN A 232 -2.42 18.33 -12.94
N LEU A 233 -1.92 19.53 -13.24
CA LEU A 233 -1.76 20.00 -14.61
C LEU A 233 -0.33 19.75 -15.07
N MET A 234 -0.18 19.02 -16.17
CA MET A 234 1.11 18.63 -16.75
C MET A 234 1.29 19.26 -18.14
N ILE A 235 2.53 19.64 -18.42
CA ILE A 235 3.01 20.19 -19.69
C ILE A 235 4.45 19.70 -19.91
N ASP A 236 4.93 19.69 -21.14
CA ASP A 236 6.38 19.50 -21.39
C ASP A 236 7.14 20.72 -20.84
N ALA A 237 7.92 20.51 -19.78
CA ALA A 237 8.68 21.57 -19.11
C ALA A 237 9.76 22.21 -19.98
N ARG A 238 10.15 21.56 -21.09
CA ARG A 238 11.11 22.08 -22.07
C ARG A 238 10.47 23.01 -23.10
N SER A 239 9.14 23.01 -23.19
CA SER A 239 8.38 23.83 -24.14
C SER A 239 7.98 25.16 -23.51
N GLU A 240 8.73 26.22 -23.82
CA GLU A 240 8.41 27.58 -23.36
C GLU A 240 6.98 28.02 -23.74
N PRO A 241 6.46 27.74 -24.96
CA PRO A 241 5.06 28.04 -25.29
C PRO A 241 4.04 27.32 -24.37
N ALA A 242 4.29 26.05 -24.01
CA ALA A 242 3.41 25.30 -23.12
C ALA A 242 3.43 25.86 -21.69
N VAL A 243 4.62 26.22 -21.18
CA VAL A 243 4.79 26.87 -19.87
C VAL A 243 4.04 28.20 -19.82
N ARG A 244 4.22 29.07 -20.82
CA ARG A 244 3.53 30.37 -20.89
C ARG A 244 2.01 30.19 -20.94
N ARG A 245 1.51 29.23 -21.73
CA ARG A 245 0.07 28.91 -21.83
C ARG A 245 -0.49 28.44 -20.48
N LEU A 246 0.21 27.55 -19.77
CA LEU A 246 -0.21 27.09 -18.45
C LEU A 246 -0.27 28.24 -17.44
N ARG A 247 0.75 29.11 -17.41
CA ARG A 247 0.79 30.26 -16.49
C ARG A 247 -0.36 31.23 -16.73
N LEU A 248 -0.64 31.54 -17.99
CA LEU A 248 -1.75 32.40 -18.39
C LEU A 248 -3.11 31.81 -17.96
N ARG A 249 -3.36 30.54 -18.28
CA ARG A 249 -4.65 29.88 -17.95
C ARG A 249 -4.84 29.65 -16.46
N LYS A 250 -3.76 29.35 -15.72
CA LYS A 250 -3.80 29.12 -14.27
C LYS A 250 -3.72 30.42 -13.47
N GLN A 251 -3.56 31.57 -14.12
CA GLN A 251 -3.33 32.88 -13.49
C GLN A 251 -2.20 32.81 -12.44
N ARG A 252 -1.08 32.18 -12.83
CA ARG A 252 0.09 31.94 -11.97
C ARG A 252 1.35 32.46 -12.63
N GLU A 253 1.52 33.77 -12.60
CA GLU A 253 2.57 34.48 -13.33
C GLU A 253 3.98 34.06 -12.92
N ALA A 254 4.35 34.25 -11.65
CA ALA A 254 5.74 34.09 -11.22
C ALA A 254 6.02 32.84 -10.37
N LYS A 255 5.04 32.34 -9.60
CA LYS A 255 5.31 31.29 -8.61
C LYS A 255 5.92 30.04 -9.28
N PRO A 256 7.04 29.48 -8.76
CA PRO A 256 7.72 28.35 -9.38
C PRO A 256 6.80 27.16 -9.65
N LEU A 257 7.06 26.45 -10.73
CA LEU A 257 6.38 25.20 -11.10
C LEU A 257 7.28 24.03 -10.71
N ALA A 258 6.69 22.97 -10.17
CA ALA A 258 7.41 21.73 -9.94
C ALA A 258 7.70 21.05 -11.28
N VAL A 259 8.85 20.40 -11.40
CA VAL A 259 9.26 19.63 -12.57
C VAL A 259 9.49 18.19 -12.12
N MET A 260 8.90 17.25 -12.85
CA MET A 260 9.16 15.82 -12.70
C MET A 260 10.22 15.42 -13.73
N VAL A 261 11.23 14.70 -13.28
CA VAL A 261 12.31 14.15 -14.10
C VAL A 261 12.27 12.63 -14.06
N MET A 262 12.83 11.99 -15.08
CA MET A 262 12.77 10.53 -15.24
C MET A 262 13.46 9.81 -14.09
N ASP A 263 14.67 10.24 -13.77
CA ASP A 263 15.51 9.61 -12.76
C ASP A 263 16.48 10.63 -12.13
N ARG A 264 17.34 10.11 -11.27
CA ARG A 264 18.35 10.89 -10.55
C ARG A 264 19.47 11.38 -11.46
N ALA A 265 19.78 10.68 -12.55
CA ALA A 265 20.80 11.11 -13.50
C ALA A 265 20.35 12.39 -14.21
N MET A 266 19.11 12.39 -14.72
CA MET A 266 18.48 13.58 -15.30
C MET A 266 18.38 14.73 -14.29
N ALA A 267 18.10 14.44 -13.01
CA ALA A 267 18.06 15.47 -11.98
C ALA A 267 19.43 16.16 -11.79
N ALA A 268 20.52 15.38 -11.80
CA ALA A 268 21.88 15.88 -11.60
C ALA A 268 22.38 16.78 -12.74
N GLU A 269 21.83 16.62 -13.95
CA GLU A 269 22.11 17.50 -15.09
C GLU A 269 21.45 18.88 -14.95
N LEU A 270 20.37 18.97 -14.18
CA LEU A 270 19.54 20.19 -14.07
C LEU A 270 19.78 20.98 -12.79
N VAL A 271 20.13 20.31 -11.69
CA VAL A 271 20.29 20.94 -10.37
C VAL A 271 21.44 20.31 -9.57
N VAL A 272 21.96 21.07 -8.61
CA VAL A 272 22.93 20.55 -7.63
C VAL A 272 22.18 19.68 -6.60
N LEU A 273 22.51 18.38 -6.57
CA LEU A 273 21.95 17.44 -5.60
C LEU A 273 22.80 17.42 -4.32
N SER A 274 22.16 17.67 -3.17
CA SER A 274 22.83 17.53 -1.88
C SER A 274 23.04 16.05 -1.52
N SER A 275 24.05 15.76 -0.69
CA SER A 275 24.32 14.41 -0.20
C SER A 275 23.12 13.78 0.53
N ALA A 276 22.31 14.57 1.21
CA ALA A 276 21.05 14.11 1.82
C ALA A 276 19.95 13.78 0.80
N ALA A 277 19.90 14.48 -0.35
CA ALA A 277 18.98 14.18 -1.43
C ALA A 277 19.40 12.92 -2.23
N ILE A 278 20.67 12.56 -2.17
CA ILE A 278 21.23 11.36 -2.82
C ILE A 278 20.95 10.08 -2.02
N ALA A 279 20.76 10.19 -0.71
CA ALA A 279 20.61 9.06 0.21
C ALA A 279 19.15 8.59 0.42
N ARG A 280 18.17 9.24 -0.22
CA ARG A 280 16.74 8.91 -0.17
C ARG A 280 16.27 8.28 -1.48
#